data_AF-A0A7X2ZU77-F1
#
_entry.id   AF-A0A7X2ZU77-F1
#
_cell.length_a   1.000
_cell.length_b   1.000
_cell.length_c   1.000
_cell.angle_alpha   90.00
_cell.angle_beta   90.00
_cell.angle_gamma   90.00
#
_symmetry.space_group_name_H-M   'P 1'
#
loop_
_entity.id
_entity.type
_entity.pdbx_description
1 polymer ?
#
loop_
_entity_poly.entity_id
_entity_poly.type
_entity_poly.pdbx_seq_one_letter_code
_entity_poly.pdbx_strand_id
1 'polypeptide(L)'
;MKKVFILCSAMALGLFSSCSDDDSSDSPEDALIGSWQLTAEFENGEAYQLDACDLEETIIFKSGGTYEFIDYDPSQENENECVVDSDGAESGTWSMDSEGKLSITESGDDVETLEYSISGNQLTFISEDEYEGETDVYKTVYVKK
;
A
#
# COMPACT_ATOMS: atom_id res chain seq x y z
N MET A 1 31.65 -16.06 27.70
CA MET A 1 31.90 -17.49 27.99
C MET A 1 31.12 -18.32 26.99
N LYS A 2 31.79 -19.32 26.40
CA LYS A 2 31.37 -20.08 25.23
C LYS A 2 30.35 -21.17 25.62
N LYS A 3 29.19 -21.17 24.98
CA LYS A 3 28.26 -22.32 24.94
C LYS A 3 27.74 -22.42 23.51
N VAL A 4 28.39 -23.28 22.75
CA VAL A 4 27.95 -23.73 21.43
C VAL A 4 26.87 -24.77 21.65
N PHE A 5 25.72 -24.61 21.00
CA PHE A 5 24.81 -25.71 20.70
C PHE A 5 24.53 -25.68 19.20
N ILE A 6 25.20 -26.58 18.49
CA ILE A 6 24.91 -26.97 17.12
C ILE A 6 23.74 -27.95 17.18
N LEU A 7 22.65 -27.65 16.48
CA LEU A 7 21.70 -28.66 16.04
C LEU A 7 21.44 -28.43 14.55
N CYS A 8 22.01 -29.30 13.72
CA CYS A 8 21.64 -29.43 12.32
C CYS A 8 20.21 -29.99 12.24
N SER A 9 19.30 -29.23 11.64
CA SER A 9 18.11 -29.80 11.01
C SER A 9 18.02 -29.20 9.61
N ALA A 10 18.59 -29.92 8.65
CA ALA A 10 18.31 -29.71 7.24
C ALA A 10 16.90 -30.23 6.97
N MET A 11 15.94 -29.31 6.88
CA MET A 11 14.64 -29.59 6.29
C MET A 11 14.56 -28.80 5.00
N ALA A 12 15.06 -29.44 3.93
CA ALA A 12 14.70 -29.06 2.58
C ALA A 12 13.22 -29.40 2.39
N LEU A 13 12.36 -28.38 2.44
CA LEU A 13 10.97 -28.49 2.03
C LEU A 13 10.81 -27.74 0.73
N GLY A 14 10.61 -28.55 -0.31
CA GLY A 14 9.66 -28.32 -1.39
C GLY A 14 9.62 -26.93 -1.99
N LEU A 15 10.22 -26.83 -3.18
CA LEU A 15 9.79 -25.90 -4.21
C LEU A 15 8.29 -26.12 -4.46
N PHE A 16 7.42 -25.34 -3.82
CA PHE A 16 6.06 -25.14 -4.32
C PHE A 16 6.16 -24.10 -5.44
N SER A 17 6.61 -24.56 -6.61
CA SER A 17 6.20 -23.95 -7.87
C SER A 17 4.71 -24.26 -8.03
N SER A 18 3.86 -23.47 -7.39
CA SER A 18 2.44 -23.43 -7.71
C SER A 18 2.27 -22.49 -8.89
N CYS A 19 2.62 -22.98 -10.07
CA CYS A 19 2.11 -22.42 -11.30
C CYS A 19 0.71 -23.03 -11.47
N SER A 20 -0.31 -22.24 -11.12
CA SER A 20 -1.70 -22.54 -11.45
C SER A 20 -2.26 -21.33 -12.18
N ASP A 21 -2.15 -21.44 -13.50
CA ASP A 21 -3.04 -21.00 -14.57
C ASP A 21 -3.74 -19.63 -14.54
N ASP A 22 -3.51 -18.94 -15.67
CA ASP A 22 -4.38 -18.03 -16.40
C ASP A 22 -4.92 -16.83 -15.61
N ASP A 23 -4.14 -15.76 -15.60
CA ASP A 23 -4.71 -14.42 -15.65
C ASP A 23 -3.86 -13.58 -16.61
N SER A 24 -4.56 -12.82 -17.44
CA SER A 24 -4.08 -11.96 -18.51
C SER A 24 -2.69 -11.39 -18.24
N SER A 25 -1.81 -11.41 -19.25
CA SER A 25 -0.52 -10.71 -19.21
C SER A 25 -0.72 -9.19 -19.23
N ASP A 26 -1.44 -8.67 -18.24
CA ASP A 26 -1.54 -7.25 -17.96
C ASP A 26 -0.16 -6.85 -17.44
N SER A 27 0.41 -5.80 -18.02
CA SER A 27 1.66 -5.27 -17.49
C SER A 27 1.45 -4.83 -16.03
N PRO A 28 2.50 -4.72 -15.20
CA PRO A 28 2.35 -4.17 -13.85
C PRO A 28 1.62 -2.81 -13.87
N GLU A 29 1.86 -2.01 -14.91
CA GLU A 29 1.16 -0.75 -15.19
C GLU A 29 -0.35 -0.95 -15.36
N ASP A 30 -0.76 -1.87 -16.24
CA ASP A 30 -2.17 -2.18 -16.49
C ASP A 30 -2.86 -2.73 -15.23
N ALA A 31 -2.13 -3.48 -14.40
CA ALA A 31 -2.65 -4.01 -13.14
C ALA A 31 -2.94 -2.91 -12.12
N LEU A 32 -2.07 -1.88 -12.02
CA LEU A 32 -2.20 -0.74 -11.11
C LEU A 32 -3.34 0.19 -11.50
N ILE A 33 -3.57 0.41 -12.81
CA ILE A 33 -4.63 1.30 -13.29
C ILE A 33 -6.01 0.85 -12.78
N GLY A 34 -6.75 1.80 -12.19
CA GLY A 34 -8.06 1.57 -11.60
C GLY A 34 -8.31 2.38 -10.34
N SER A 35 -9.47 2.15 -9.72
CA SER A 35 -9.84 2.72 -8.42
C SER A 35 -9.67 1.68 -7.33
N TRP A 36 -9.08 2.10 -6.22
CA TRP A 36 -8.73 1.27 -5.08
C TRP A 36 -9.29 1.91 -3.82
N GLN A 37 -9.87 1.10 -2.93
CA GLN A 37 -10.44 1.53 -1.65
C GLN A 37 -9.59 1.01 -0.49
N LEU A 38 -9.34 1.85 0.51
CA LEU A 38 -8.65 1.43 1.72
C LEU A 38 -9.42 0.31 2.43
N THR A 39 -8.69 -0.66 2.98
CA THR A 39 -9.30 -1.78 3.73
C THR A 39 -8.57 -2.14 5.01
N ALA A 40 -7.27 -1.84 5.11
CA ALA A 40 -6.50 -2.08 6.32
C ALA A 40 -5.20 -1.28 6.31
N GLU A 41 -4.78 -0.90 7.51
CA GLU A 41 -3.48 -0.29 7.78
C GLU A 41 -2.79 -1.02 8.93
N PHE A 42 -1.47 -0.99 8.92
CA PHE A 42 -0.64 -1.59 9.94
C PHE A 42 0.56 -0.70 10.24
N GLU A 43 0.89 -0.59 11.52
CA GLU A 43 2.10 0.07 12.03
C GLU A 43 2.93 -0.99 12.77
N ASN A 44 4.17 -1.21 12.33
CA ASN A 44 5.07 -2.22 12.91
C ASN A 44 4.46 -3.63 12.99
N GLY A 45 3.56 -3.94 12.05
CA GLY A 45 2.85 -5.22 11.96
C GLY A 45 1.61 -5.34 12.84
N GLU A 46 1.29 -4.33 13.65
CA GLU A 46 0.04 -4.24 14.40
C GLU A 46 -1.02 -3.50 13.59
N ALA A 47 -2.27 -3.99 13.58
CA ALA A 47 -3.32 -3.37 12.80
C ALA A 47 -3.72 -2.01 13.40
N TYR A 48 -3.74 -0.98 12.58
CA TYR A 48 -4.28 0.33 12.94
C TYR A 48 -5.81 0.26 12.96
N GLN A 49 -6.43 1.00 13.88
CA GLN A 49 -7.89 1.00 14.00
C GLN A 49 -8.48 2.04 13.06
N LEU A 50 -9.05 1.57 11.95
CA LEU A 50 -9.79 2.40 11.00
C LEU A 50 -11.26 2.54 11.40
N ASP A 51 -11.80 3.74 11.26
CA ASP A 51 -13.22 4.02 11.37
C ASP A 51 -13.97 3.88 10.03
N ALA A 52 -15.24 4.27 10.00
CA ALA A 52 -16.07 4.11 8.80
C ALA A 52 -15.72 5.12 7.69
N CYS A 53 -15.19 6.29 8.04
CA CYS A 53 -14.80 7.33 7.10
C CYS A 53 -13.41 7.08 6.53
N ASP A 54 -12.47 6.58 7.34
CA ASP A 54 -11.17 6.13 6.83
C ASP A 54 -11.35 5.10 5.68
N LEU A 55 -12.31 4.18 5.84
CA LEU A 55 -12.61 3.15 4.83
C LEU A 55 -13.28 3.69 3.54
N GLU A 56 -13.68 4.96 3.51
CA GLU A 56 -14.12 5.64 2.28
C GLU A 56 -12.95 6.17 1.45
N GLU A 57 -11.72 6.18 2.00
CA GLU A 57 -10.51 6.61 1.29
C GLU A 57 -10.34 5.86 -0.03
N THR A 58 -9.99 6.62 -1.08
CA THR A 58 -9.74 6.08 -2.41
C THR A 58 -8.52 6.64 -3.08
N ILE A 59 -7.82 5.78 -3.83
CA ILE A 59 -6.81 6.16 -4.80
C ILE A 59 -7.19 5.67 -6.20
N ILE A 60 -7.06 6.55 -7.20
CA ILE A 60 -7.38 6.28 -8.59
C ILE A 60 -6.14 6.46 -9.45
N PHE A 61 -5.55 5.36 -9.92
CA PHE A 61 -4.45 5.38 -10.87
C PHE A 61 -4.99 5.41 -12.31
N LYS A 62 -4.61 6.44 -13.07
CA LYS A 62 -5.07 6.65 -14.46
C LYS A 62 -3.96 6.29 -15.45
N SER A 63 -4.37 5.79 -16.62
CA SER A 63 -3.47 5.62 -17.77
C SER A 63 -2.79 6.96 -18.11
N GLY A 64 -1.48 6.94 -18.32
CA GLY A 64 -0.69 8.15 -18.58
C GLY A 64 0.00 8.74 -17.36
N GLY A 65 0.03 8.02 -16.24
CA GLY A 65 0.90 8.33 -15.09
C GLY A 65 0.37 9.43 -14.17
N THR A 66 -0.95 9.58 -14.04
CA THR A 66 -1.58 10.48 -13.05
C THR A 66 -2.41 9.72 -12.03
N TYR A 67 -2.52 10.26 -10.82
CA TYR A 67 -3.40 9.73 -9.78
C TYR A 67 -4.27 10.82 -9.16
N GLU A 68 -5.36 10.38 -8.53
CA GLU A 68 -6.19 11.16 -7.63
C GLU A 68 -6.32 10.38 -6.33
N PHE A 69 -6.26 11.09 -5.21
CA PHE A 69 -6.42 10.55 -3.86
C PHE A 69 -7.48 11.37 -3.13
N ILE A 70 -8.36 10.68 -2.40
CA ILE A 70 -9.39 11.31 -1.57
C ILE A 70 -9.46 10.54 -0.25
N ASP A 71 -9.27 11.25 0.84
CA ASP A 71 -9.43 10.81 2.22
C ASP A 71 -10.62 11.53 2.88
N TYR A 72 -11.22 10.90 3.89
CA TYR A 72 -12.44 11.31 4.53
C TYR A 72 -12.34 11.26 6.05
N ASP A 73 -12.76 12.35 6.69
CA ASP A 73 -12.91 12.46 8.14
C ASP A 73 -14.40 12.42 8.55
N PRO A 74 -14.70 12.01 9.79
CA PRO A 74 -16.01 12.25 10.39
C PRO A 74 -16.32 13.76 10.46
N SER A 75 -17.54 14.14 10.06
CA SER A 75 -17.97 15.53 10.16
C SER A 75 -18.04 16.00 11.62
N GLN A 76 -17.72 17.27 11.85
CA GLN A 76 -17.77 17.88 13.19
C GLN A 76 -19.18 17.86 13.82
N GLU A 77 -20.22 17.78 13.00
CA GLU A 77 -21.63 17.81 13.44
C GLU A 77 -22.21 16.40 13.65
N ASN A 78 -21.67 15.39 12.97
CA ASN A 78 -22.14 14.01 12.99
C ASN A 78 -21.00 13.03 12.63
N GLU A 79 -20.59 12.22 13.60
CA GLU A 79 -19.52 11.22 13.44
C GLU A 79 -19.84 10.10 12.43
N ASN A 80 -21.11 9.97 12.01
CA ASN A 80 -21.53 8.98 11.00
C ASN A 80 -21.63 9.57 9.58
N GLU A 81 -21.32 10.86 9.41
CA GLU A 81 -21.29 11.54 8.12
C GLU A 81 -19.83 11.82 7.76
N CYS A 82 -19.37 11.23 6.65
CA CYS A 82 -18.01 11.42 6.19
C CYS A 82 -17.91 12.63 5.27
N VAL A 83 -16.93 13.48 5.52
CA VAL A 83 -16.60 14.65 4.71
C VAL A 83 -15.16 14.51 4.24
N VAL A 84 -14.87 15.00 3.04
CA VAL A 84 -13.48 15.02 2.55
C VAL A 84 -12.64 15.81 3.54
N ASP A 85 -11.53 15.24 4.00
CA ASP A 85 -10.61 15.96 4.88
C ASP A 85 -10.11 17.23 4.16
N SER A 86 -9.86 18.28 4.95
CA SER A 86 -9.42 19.58 4.48
C SER A 86 -8.16 19.53 3.59
N ASP A 87 -7.28 18.57 3.85
CA ASP A 87 -6.09 18.31 3.03
C ASP A 87 -6.17 16.96 2.29
N GLY A 88 -7.13 16.08 2.63
CA GLY A 88 -7.39 14.79 2.00
C GLY A 88 -7.94 14.81 0.56
N ALA A 89 -7.62 15.79 -0.28
CA ALA A 89 -7.94 15.77 -1.70
C ALA A 89 -6.73 16.14 -2.54
N GLU A 90 -6.06 15.13 -3.06
CA GLU A 90 -4.76 15.27 -3.70
C GLU A 90 -4.76 14.71 -5.12
N SER A 91 -3.83 15.22 -5.92
CA SER A 91 -3.57 14.68 -7.24
C SER A 91 -2.12 14.92 -7.62
N GLY A 92 -1.62 14.07 -8.50
CA GLY A 92 -0.24 14.13 -8.91
C GLY A 92 0.10 13.13 -9.99
N THR A 93 1.36 12.79 -10.08
CA THR A 93 1.87 11.80 -11.04
C THR A 93 2.43 10.58 -10.34
N TRP A 94 2.53 9.48 -11.09
CA TRP A 94 3.17 8.26 -10.61
C TRP A 94 4.04 7.63 -11.69
N SER A 95 5.09 6.92 -11.28
CA SER A 95 5.96 6.16 -12.17
C SER A 95 6.44 4.86 -11.52
N MET A 96 6.58 3.81 -12.34
CA MET A 96 7.20 2.56 -11.93
C MET A 96 8.71 2.64 -12.15
N ASP A 97 9.47 2.74 -11.06
CA ASP A 97 10.93 2.90 -11.15
C ASP A 97 11.62 1.56 -11.41
N SER A 98 11.14 0.52 -10.74
CA SER A 98 11.59 -0.85 -10.88
C SER A 98 10.52 -1.81 -10.36
N GLU A 99 10.70 -3.12 -10.56
CA GLU A 99 9.79 -4.12 -10.03
C GLU A 99 9.59 -3.93 -8.52
N GLY A 100 8.34 -3.73 -8.10
CA GLY A 100 7.95 -3.52 -6.70
C GLY A 100 8.24 -2.12 -6.14
N LYS A 101 8.65 -1.14 -6.95
CA LYS A 101 8.84 0.26 -6.52
C LYS A 101 8.02 1.24 -7.34
N LEU A 102 7.22 2.04 -6.64
CA LEU A 102 6.37 3.09 -7.20
C LEU A 102 6.82 4.44 -6.66
N SER A 103 7.04 5.41 -7.54
CA SER A 103 7.19 6.81 -7.12
C SER A 103 5.88 7.55 -7.32
N ILE A 104 5.46 8.29 -6.30
CA ILE A 104 4.32 9.21 -6.29
C ILE A 104 4.89 10.63 -6.21
N THR A 105 4.37 11.53 -7.02
CA THR A 105 4.75 12.95 -6.99
C THR A 105 3.49 13.77 -6.76
N GLU A 106 3.39 14.35 -5.58
CA GLU A 106 2.29 15.25 -5.22
C GLU A 106 2.39 16.59 -5.95
N SER A 107 1.30 17.35 -5.92
CA SER A 107 1.24 18.71 -6.47
C SER A 107 2.12 19.69 -5.67
N GLY A 108 3.43 19.63 -5.89
CA GLY A 108 4.45 20.37 -5.13
C GLY A 108 5.90 19.98 -5.40
N ASP A 109 6.12 18.97 -6.26
CA ASP A 109 7.41 18.36 -6.62
C ASP A 109 8.06 17.49 -5.51
N ASP A 110 7.33 17.21 -4.42
CA ASP A 110 7.75 16.21 -3.44
C ASP A 110 7.50 14.81 -4.02
N VAL A 111 8.56 13.99 -4.02
CA VAL A 111 8.56 12.64 -4.57
C VAL A 111 8.74 11.65 -3.43
N GLU A 112 7.74 10.80 -3.25
CA GLU A 112 7.81 9.66 -2.34
C GLU A 112 8.01 8.38 -3.15
N THR A 113 8.91 7.51 -2.70
CA THR A 113 9.10 6.17 -3.28
C THR A 113 8.60 5.11 -2.30
N LEU A 114 7.61 4.36 -2.73
CA LEU A 114 6.95 3.31 -1.95
C LEU A 114 7.32 1.92 -2.50
N GLU A 115 7.42 0.94 -1.62
CA GLU A 115 7.34 -0.45 -2.04
C GLU A 115 5.88 -0.81 -2.29
N TYR A 116 5.61 -1.55 -3.37
CA TYR A 116 4.25 -1.95 -3.70
C TYR A 116 4.16 -3.39 -4.22
N SER A 117 2.97 -3.98 -4.05
CA SER A 117 2.62 -5.25 -4.68
C SER A 117 1.14 -5.30 -5.05
N ILE A 118 0.83 -6.01 -6.13
CA ILE A 118 -0.55 -6.28 -6.56
C ILE A 118 -0.73 -7.78 -6.67
N SER A 119 -1.77 -8.30 -6.03
CA SER A 119 -2.16 -9.71 -6.09
C SER A 119 -3.67 -9.82 -6.28
N GLY A 120 -4.10 -10.09 -7.50
CA GLY A 120 -5.51 -10.05 -7.88
C GLY A 120 -6.10 -8.65 -7.68
N ASN A 121 -7.14 -8.54 -6.86
CA ASN A 121 -7.80 -7.27 -6.55
C ASN A 121 -7.21 -6.57 -5.31
N GLN A 122 -6.06 -6.99 -4.80
CA GLN A 122 -5.42 -6.36 -3.65
C GLN A 122 -4.17 -5.61 -4.07
N LEU A 123 -4.09 -4.34 -3.67
CA LEU A 123 -2.91 -3.48 -3.76
C LEU A 123 -2.37 -3.29 -2.34
N THR A 124 -1.06 -3.35 -2.18
CA THR A 124 -0.39 -3.14 -0.89
C THR A 124 0.77 -2.19 -1.09
N PHE A 125 0.84 -1.16 -0.25
CA PHE A 125 2.01 -0.29 -0.09
C PHE A 125 2.74 -0.60 1.20
N ILE A 126 4.05 -0.44 1.18
CA ILE A 126 4.93 -0.47 2.35
C ILE A 126 5.83 0.76 2.30
N SER A 127 5.89 1.50 3.40
CA SER A 127 6.80 2.62 3.62
C SER A 127 7.50 2.47 4.97
N GLU A 128 8.66 3.12 5.08
CA GLU A 128 9.46 3.17 6.30
C GLU A 128 9.72 4.63 6.65
N ASP A 129 9.52 5.00 7.92
CA ASP A 129 9.94 6.30 8.46
C ASP A 129 11.00 6.09 9.54
N GLU A 130 12.05 6.91 9.54
CA GLU A 130 13.11 6.85 10.55
C GLU A 130 13.10 8.13 11.39
N TYR A 131 12.69 8.00 12.65
CA TYR A 131 12.66 9.09 13.61
C TYR A 131 13.49 8.77 14.85
N GLU A 132 14.43 9.67 15.18
CA GLU A 132 15.35 9.54 16.33
C GLU A 132 16.11 8.18 16.42
N GLY A 133 16.29 7.49 15.29
CA GLY A 133 16.98 6.20 15.20
C GLY A 133 16.09 4.98 15.45
N GLU A 134 14.78 5.18 15.54
CA GLU A 134 13.76 4.13 15.46
C GLU A 134 13.16 4.15 14.04
N THR A 135 12.84 2.96 13.51
CA THR A 135 12.23 2.81 12.19
C THR A 135 10.83 2.25 12.37
N ASP A 136 9.84 3.02 11.92
CA ASP A 136 8.45 2.60 11.84
C ASP A 136 8.15 2.09 10.44
N VAL A 137 7.52 0.92 10.37
CA VAL A 137 7.10 0.31 9.10
C VAL A 137 5.59 0.41 8.97
N TYR A 138 5.14 1.10 7.94
CA TYR A 138 3.74 1.24 7.61
C TYR A 138 3.36 0.31 6.46
N LYS A 139 2.18 -0.29 6.56
CA LYS A 139 1.60 -1.09 5.49
C LYS A 139 0.15 -0.70 5.28
N THR A 140 -0.18 -0.31 4.06
CA THR A 140 -1.53 0.10 3.67
C THR A 140 -2.05 -0.86 2.61
N VAL A 141 -3.29 -1.34 2.79
CA VAL A 141 -3.91 -2.37 1.94
C VAL A 141 -5.19 -1.85 1.33
N TYR A 142 -5.24 -1.89 0.01
CA TYR A 142 -6.40 -1.48 -0.77
C TYR A 142 -7.00 -2.66 -1.53
N VAL A 143 -8.30 -2.54 -1.85
CA VAL A 143 -9.01 -3.45 -2.74
C VAL A 143 -9.58 -2.70 -3.93
N LYS A 144 -9.48 -3.30 -5.13
CA LYS A 144 -10.00 -2.73 -6.37
C LYS A 144 -11.54 -2.61 -6.32
N LYS A 145 -12.07 -1.42 -6.66
CA LYS A 145 -13.52 -1.14 -6.74
C LYS A 145 -14.15 -1.68 -8.03
#